data_AF-A0AAU1AZL4-F1
#
_entry.id   AF-A0AAU1AZL4-F1
#
_cell.length_a   1.000
_cell.length_b   1.000
_cell.length_c   1.000
_cell.angle_alpha   90.00
_cell.angle_beta   90.00
_cell.angle_gamma   90.00
#
_symmetry.space_group_name_H-M   'P 1'
#
loop_
_entity.id
_entity.type
_entity.pdbx_description
1 polymer ?
#
loop_
_entity_poly.entity_id
_entity_poly.type
_entity_poly.pdbx_seq_one_letter_code
_entity_poly.pdbx_strand_id
1 'polypeptide(L)' 'MFGKKSQSKPADLTSPAAVAKSQKVYDRIASGKSKDAAAELNAAHKRNR' A
#
# COMPACT_ATOMS: atom_id res chain seq x y z
N MET A 1 -0.42 12.31 31.83
CA MET A 1 -0.50 10.95 31.24
C MET A 1 -0.41 11.06 29.72
N PHE A 2 0.75 10.78 29.14
CA PHE A 2 0.91 10.77 27.67
C PHE A 2 0.25 9.49 27.13
N GLY A 3 -0.91 9.64 26.49
CA GLY A 3 -1.65 8.54 25.89
C GLY A 3 -0.75 7.77 24.92
N LYS A 4 -0.63 6.46 25.12
CA LYS A 4 -0.03 5.53 24.16
C LYS A 4 -0.76 5.70 22.84
N LYS A 5 -0.17 6.43 21.90
CA LYS A 5 -0.60 6.40 20.50
C LYS A 5 -0.39 4.95 20.05
N SER A 6 -1.48 4.25 19.74
CA SER A 6 -1.42 2.91 19.17
C SER A 6 -0.55 2.96 17.93
N GLN A 7 0.71 2.52 18.05
CA GLN A 7 1.62 2.37 16.94
C GLN A 7 1.07 1.21 16.11
N SER A 8 0.36 1.54 15.03
CA SER A 8 0.00 0.58 14.00
C SER A 8 1.29 -0.12 13.57
N LYS A 9 1.32 -1.46 13.68
CA LYS A 9 2.48 -2.24 13.23
C LYS A 9 2.81 -1.83 11.79
N PRO A 10 4.10 -1.63 11.45
CA PRO A 10 4.48 -1.29 10.10
C PRO A 10 3.94 -2.35 9.14
N ALA A 11 3.37 -1.91 8.02
CA ALA A 11 2.86 -2.83 7.01
C ALA A 11 4.03 -3.65 6.48
N ASP A 12 3.92 -4.98 6.52
CA ASP A 12 4.90 -5.86 5.91
C ASP A 12 4.74 -5.81 4.39
N LEU A 13 5.74 -5.23 3.73
CA LEU A 13 5.82 -5.08 2.27
C LEU A 13 6.66 -6.17 1.60
N THR A 14 7.26 -7.06 2.40
CA THR A 14 8.20 -8.09 1.92
C THR A 14 7.60 -9.48 1.82
N SER A 15 6.46 -9.72 2.49
CA SER A 15 5.73 -10.97 2.33
C SER A 15 5.37 -11.23 0.85
N PRO A 16 5.38 -12.49 0.38
CA PRO A 16 4.99 -12.83 -0.99
C PRO A 16 3.60 -12.28 -1.37
N ALA A 17 2.67 -12.23 -0.41
CA ALA A 17 1.34 -11.69 -0.60
C ALA A 17 1.34 -10.16 -0.80
N ALA A 18 2.19 -9.42 -0.08
CA ALA A 18 2.34 -7.98 -0.26
C ALA A 18 3.01 -7.66 -1.60
N VAL A 19 4.07 -8.40 -1.96
CA VAL A 19 4.75 -8.26 -3.26
C VAL A 19 3.79 -8.52 -4.42
N ALA A 20 2.97 -9.57 -4.35
CA ALA A 20 1.98 -9.85 -5.39
C ALA A 20 0.91 -8.75 -5.53
N LYS A 21 0.52 -8.09 -4.43
CA LYS A 21 -0.38 -6.92 -4.49
C LYS A 21 0.29 -5.73 -5.13
N SER A 22 1.53 -5.42 -4.75
CA SER A 22 2.32 -4.34 -5.34
C SER A 22 2.52 -4.55 -6.84
N GLN A 23 2.82 -5.79 -7.27
CA GLN A 23 3.02 -6.12 -8.67
C GLN A 23 1.76 -5.84 -9.50
N LYS A 24 0.57 -6.23 -9.02
CA LYS A 24 -0.71 -5.93 -9.72
C LYS A 24 -1.00 -4.45 -9.87
N VAL A 25 -0.53 -3.61 -8.95
CA VAL A 25 -0.66 -2.16 -9.05
C VAL A 25 0.36 -1.62 -10.04
N TYR A 26 1.60 -2.09 -9.94
CA TYR A 26 2.67 -1.74 -10.89
C TYR A 26 2.30 -2.07 -12.33
N ASP A 27 1.78 -3.27 -12.60
CA ASP A 27 1.37 -3.69 -13.96
C ASP A 27 0.23 -2.80 -14.51
N ARG A 28 -0.67 -2.31 -13.65
CA ARG A 28 -1.73 -1.37 -14.02
C ARG A 28 -1.19 0.01 -14.35
N ILE A 29 -0.21 0.48 -13.59
CA ILE A 29 0.49 1.74 -13.84
C ILE A 29 1.28 1.64 -15.15
N ALA A 30 2.08 0.58 -15.30
CA ALA A 30 2.92 0.35 -16.46
C ALA A 30 2.11 0.18 -17.75
N SER A 31 0.90 -0.39 -17.68
CA SER A 31 0.01 -0.51 -18.84
C SER A 31 -0.74 0.78 -19.20
N GLY A 32 -0.48 1.90 -18.51
CA GLY A 32 -1.15 3.18 -18.74
C GLY A 32 -2.64 3.19 -18.38
N LYS A 33 -3.12 2.15 -17.68
CA LYS A 33 -4.51 1.99 -17.23
C LYS A 33 -4.76 2.62 -15.87
N SER A 34 -3.70 3.03 -15.18
CA SER A 34 -3.80 3.73 -13.90
C SER A 34 -3.95 5.23 -14.13
N LYS A 35 -5.08 5.79 -13.67
CA LYS A 35 -5.33 7.25 -13.69
C LYS A 35 -4.60 7.97 -12.55
N ASP A 36 -4.34 7.27 -11.44
CA ASP A 36 -3.63 7.78 -10.28
C ASP A 36 -2.90 6.63 -9.55
N ALA A 37 -1.62 6.49 -9.89
CA ALA A 37 -0.73 5.49 -9.32
C ALA A 37 -0.61 5.59 -7.79
N ALA A 38 -0.62 6.81 -7.25
CA ALA A 38 -0.45 7.05 -5.82
C ALA A 38 -1.71 6.65 -5.05
N ALA A 39 -2.89 6.92 -5.59
CA ALA A 39 -4.16 6.47 -5.01
C ALA A 39 -4.27 4.94 -5.00
N GLU A 40 -3.89 4.26 -6.10
CA GLU A 40 -3.95 2.80 -6.20
C GLU A 40 -2.99 2.09 -5.22
N LEU A 41 -1.78 2.63 -5.05
CA LEU A 41 -0.82 2.11 -4.08
C LEU A 41 -1.27 2.34 -2.63
N ASN A 42 -1.81 3.52 -2.32
CA ASN A 42 -2.33 3.80 -0.97
C ASN A 42 -3.52 2.91 -0.61
N ALA A 43 -4.40 2.63 -1.57
CA ALA A 43 -5.50 1.68 -1.39
C ALA A 43 -4.99 0.24 -1.17
N ALA A 44 -3.99 -0.19 -1.93
CA ALA A 44 -3.41 -1.53 -1.82
C ALA A 44 -2.72 -1.78 -0.47
N HIS A 45 -2.07 -0.74 0.08
CA HIS A 45 -1.29 -0.84 1.32
C HIS A 45 -1.99 -0.27 2.55
N LYS A 46 -3.29 0.06 2.46
CA LYS A 46 -4.10 0.65 3.55
C LYS A 46 -3.35 1.75 4.32
N ARG A 47 -2.76 2.71 3.60
CA ARG A 47 -2.30 3.95 4.23
C ARG A 47 -3.50 4.90 4.37
N ASN A 48 -4.52 4.48 5.11
CA ASN A 48 -5.56 5.40 5.59
C ASN A 48 -4.87 6.34 6.58
N ARG A 49 -4.70 7.60 6.19
CA ARG A 49 -4.50 8.69 7.16
C ARG A 49 -5.81 8.93 7.90
#